data_AF-A0A443Q4T2-F1
#
_entry.id   AF-A0A443Q4T2-F1
#
_cell.length_a   1.000
_cell.length_b   1.000
_cell.length_c   1.000
_cell.angle_alpha   90.00
_cell.angle_beta   90.00
_cell.angle_gamma   90.00
#
_symmetry.space_group_name_H-M   'P 1'
#
loop_
_entity.id
_entity.type
_entity.pdbx_description
1 polymer ?
#
loop_
_entity_poly.entity_id
_entity_poly.type
_entity_poly.pdbx_seq_one_letter_code
_entity_poly.pdbx_strand_id
1 'polypeptide(L)'
;MSGWDEGVVFYSDQAQFPQGGGDPDHGSLTRHSALRKFKEFIRGYHGDKGDFPYRESLVHNPNYLLVTMEDLHSFDAELSDKIRKVPADYLPLFETAAAEVLASLRSKVAGETGEMEEPVTGEVQIFLSSKENSVSMRSLGAEYISKLVKISGITIAASRTKAKATYVTLLCKNCKNVKMVPCRPGLGGAIVPRSCDHAPQPGEEPCPIDPWIIVPDKSKYVDQQTLKLQENPEDVPTGELPRNMLLSVDRHLVQTIAPGTRLTIMGIYSIYQAANSAAQKGAVAVRQPYIRVVGIEQAHDGNSGGPSAFTLDEELEFKEFAQRPDSYAKIVSMIAPSIYGHADVKKAVACLLFGGSRKRLPDGVRLRGDINVLLLGDPSTAKSQFLKFVEKTAPIAVYTSGKGSSAAGLTASVIRDNSSREFYLEGGAMVLADGGVVCIDEFDKMRVEDRCVTGSKA
;
A
#
# COMPACT_ATOMS: atom_id res chain seq x y z
N MET A 1 -53.29 -2.04 15.87
CA MET A 1 -52.99 -1.39 17.17
C MET A 1 -51.88 -2.22 17.79
N SER A 2 -50.66 -1.78 18.04
CA SER A 2 -50.14 -0.48 18.49
C SER A 2 -48.68 -0.33 18.05
N GLY A 3 -48.39 0.61 17.14
CA GLY A 3 -47.02 1.08 16.84
C GLY A 3 -46.77 2.37 17.61
N TRP A 4 -46.87 2.30 18.94
CA TRP A 4 -46.51 3.39 19.83
C TRP A 4 -45.11 3.05 20.39
N ASP A 5 -44.20 4.01 20.27
CA ASP A 5 -42.90 4.09 20.94
C ASP A 5 -41.77 3.15 20.47
N GLU A 6 -41.17 3.45 19.33
CA GLU A 6 -39.71 3.55 19.33
C GLU A 6 -39.38 4.99 19.76
N GLY A 7 -39.11 5.19 21.04
CA GLY A 7 -38.69 6.48 21.57
C GLY A 7 -37.40 6.91 20.88
N VAL A 8 -37.52 7.71 19.83
CA VAL A 8 -36.38 8.33 19.14
C VAL A 8 -35.77 9.35 20.10
N VAL A 9 -34.59 9.03 20.61
CA VAL A 9 -33.83 9.95 21.45
C VAL A 9 -33.22 11.01 20.54
N PHE A 10 -33.81 12.20 20.54
CA PHE A 10 -33.25 13.38 19.90
C PHE A 10 -32.35 14.12 20.90
N TYR A 11 -31.15 14.51 20.47
CA TYR A 11 -30.27 15.38 21.24
C TYR A 11 -30.21 16.75 20.55
N SER A 12 -30.38 17.83 21.31
CA SER A 12 -30.21 19.21 20.83
C SER A 12 -28.88 19.76 21.35
N ASP A 13 -28.03 20.29 20.46
CA ASP A 13 -26.72 20.89 20.77
C ASP A 13 -26.78 22.19 21.62
N GLN A 14 -27.95 22.56 22.16
CA GLN A 14 -28.17 23.78 22.92
C GLN A 14 -27.85 23.68 24.42
N ALA A 15 -27.15 22.64 24.87
CA ALA A 15 -26.71 22.56 26.25
C ALA A 15 -25.37 23.31 26.44
N GLN A 16 -25.45 24.60 26.81
CA GLN A 16 -24.42 25.19 27.65
C GLN A 16 -24.36 24.35 28.94
N PHE A 17 -23.33 23.52 29.07
CA PHE A 17 -23.09 22.76 30.29
C PHE A 17 -22.94 23.73 31.47
N PRO A 18 -23.76 23.63 32.53
CA PRO A 18 -23.47 24.33 33.78
C PRO A 18 -22.17 23.73 34.35
N GLN A 19 -21.22 24.59 34.71
CA GLN A 19 -20.08 24.20 35.53
C GLN A 19 -20.59 23.53 36.82
N GLY A 20 -20.42 22.21 36.96
CA GLY A 20 -20.71 21.54 38.22
C GLY A 20 -20.78 20.02 38.15
N GLY A 21 -19.67 19.38 38.55
CA GLY A 21 -19.72 18.06 39.21
C GLY A 21 -19.35 16.85 38.35
N GLY A 22 -18.04 16.62 38.20
CA GLY A 22 -17.47 15.35 37.71
C GLY A 22 -16.03 15.57 37.25
N ASP A 23 -15.08 14.90 37.90
CA ASP A 23 -13.63 15.08 37.72
C ASP A 23 -13.19 15.21 36.24
N PRO A 24 -12.40 16.25 35.89
CA PRO A 24 -11.86 16.42 34.56
C PRO A 24 -10.61 15.55 34.41
N ASP A 25 -10.79 14.26 34.13
CA ASP A 25 -9.67 13.39 33.83
C ASP A 25 -9.12 13.75 32.43
N HIS A 26 -8.03 14.52 32.43
CA HIS A 26 -7.11 14.84 31.34
C HIS A 26 -7.69 15.17 29.94
N GLY A 27 -7.79 16.46 29.61
CA GLY A 27 -7.38 17.07 28.31
C GLY A 27 -7.76 16.39 26.99
N SER A 28 -8.75 15.51 26.95
CA SER A 28 -9.03 14.67 25.79
C SER A 28 -10.07 15.36 24.91
N LEU A 29 -9.61 15.92 23.78
CA LEU A 29 -10.45 16.30 22.63
C LEU A 29 -11.56 15.28 22.42
N THR A 30 -12.80 15.66 22.73
CA THR A 30 -13.98 14.81 22.57
C THR A 30 -14.17 14.45 21.10
N ARG A 31 -14.73 13.27 20.78
CA ARG A 31 -14.98 12.82 19.38
C ARG A 31 -15.69 13.87 18.53
N HIS A 32 -16.67 14.56 19.09
CA HIS A 32 -17.39 15.64 18.41
C HIS A 32 -16.51 16.87 18.11
N SER A 33 -15.66 17.25 19.06
CA SER A 33 -14.70 18.36 18.88
C SER A 33 -13.67 18.01 17.79
N ALA A 34 -13.18 16.76 17.78
CA ALA A 34 -12.28 16.27 16.74
C ALA A 34 -12.93 16.33 15.34
N LEU A 35 -14.17 15.85 15.22
CA LEU A 35 -14.92 15.88 13.96
C LEU A 35 -15.12 17.30 13.45
N ARG A 36 -15.46 18.25 14.33
CA ARG A 36 -15.58 19.67 13.97
C ARG A 36 -14.23 20.24 13.48
N LYS A 37 -13.14 19.97 14.19
CA LYS A 37 -11.80 20.41 13.79
C LYS A 37 -11.37 19.83 12.45
N PHE A 38 -11.69 18.56 12.15
CA PHE A 38 -11.43 17.98 10.83
C PHE A 38 -12.20 18.68 9.71
N LYS A 39 -13.47 19.05 9.95
CA LYS A 39 -14.26 19.83 8.99
C LYS A 39 -13.66 21.21 8.76
N GLU A 40 -13.21 21.88 9.83
CA GLU A 40 -12.53 23.17 9.76
C GLU A 40 -11.21 23.07 8.99
N PHE A 41 -10.42 22.01 9.21
CA PHE A 41 -9.19 21.75 8.46
C PHE A 41 -9.44 21.62 6.95
N ILE A 42 -10.38 20.76 6.53
CA ILE A 42 -10.68 20.56 5.11
C ILE A 42 -11.18 21.85 4.45
N ARG A 43 -11.94 22.68 5.18
CA ARG A 43 -12.52 23.92 4.65
C ARG A 43 -11.57 25.10 4.67
N GLY A 44 -10.73 25.20 5.70
CA GLY A 44 -9.97 26.39 6.06
C GLY A 44 -8.47 26.29 5.78
N TYR A 45 -7.93 25.10 5.51
CA TYR A 45 -6.52 24.97 5.19
C TYR A 45 -6.20 25.62 3.84
N HIS A 46 -5.30 26.60 3.86
CA HIS A 46 -4.80 27.29 2.69
C HIS A 46 -3.35 26.88 2.45
N GLY A 47 -3.01 26.59 1.19
CA GLY A 47 -1.61 26.41 0.81
C GLY A 47 -0.85 27.74 0.76
N ASP A 48 0.47 27.68 0.54
CA ASP A 48 1.34 28.86 0.44
C ASP A 48 0.92 29.84 -0.67
N LYS A 49 0.15 29.37 -1.66
CA LYS A 49 -0.34 30.16 -2.80
C LYS A 49 -1.75 30.74 -2.61
N GLY A 50 -2.38 30.51 -1.46
CA GLY A 50 -3.76 30.92 -1.19
C GLY A 50 -4.83 30.00 -1.80
N ASP A 51 -4.43 28.87 -2.36
CA ASP A 51 -5.32 27.84 -2.88
C ASP A 51 -5.85 26.95 -1.74
N PHE A 52 -7.01 26.33 -1.93
CA PHE A 52 -7.61 25.37 -0.99
C PHE A 52 -7.43 23.93 -1.51
N PRO A 53 -6.24 23.32 -1.35
CA PRO A 53 -5.88 22.09 -2.05
C PRO A 53 -6.82 20.92 -1.73
N TYR A 54 -7.20 20.77 -0.45
CA TYR A 54 -8.07 19.67 -0.02
C TYR A 54 -9.51 19.83 -0.49
N ARG A 55 -9.99 21.07 -0.59
CA ARG A 55 -11.34 21.36 -1.08
C ARG A 55 -11.45 21.08 -2.57
N GLU A 56 -10.50 21.58 -3.35
CA GLU A 56 -10.46 21.36 -4.79
C GLU A 56 -10.24 19.87 -5.11
N SER A 57 -9.34 19.21 -4.39
CA SER A 57 -9.10 17.77 -4.52
C SER A 57 -10.35 16.94 -4.24
N LEU A 58 -11.14 17.29 -3.21
CA LEU A 58 -12.42 16.61 -2.94
C LEU A 58 -13.48 16.84 -4.03
N VAL A 59 -13.49 18.01 -4.66
CA VAL A 59 -14.40 18.31 -5.78
C VAL A 59 -14.01 17.52 -7.02
N HIS A 60 -12.72 17.43 -7.31
CA HIS A 60 -12.20 16.65 -8.43
C HIS A 60 -12.30 15.13 -8.21
N ASN A 61 -11.94 14.66 -7.01
CA ASN A 61 -11.91 13.25 -6.62
C ASN A 61 -12.85 13.02 -5.44
N PRO A 62 -14.12 12.64 -5.68
CA PRO A 62 -15.10 12.47 -4.61
C PRO A 62 -14.91 11.19 -3.79
N ASN A 63 -14.03 10.28 -4.22
CA ASN A 63 -13.91 8.95 -3.61
C ASN A 63 -12.73 8.83 -2.63
N TYR A 64 -11.69 9.65 -2.82
CA TYR A 64 -10.52 9.64 -1.94
C TYR A 64 -9.92 11.02 -1.77
N LEU A 65 -9.26 11.24 -0.63
CA LEU A 65 -8.54 12.47 -0.32
C LEU A 65 -7.13 12.14 0.15
N LEU A 66 -6.12 12.68 -0.52
CA LEU A 66 -4.73 12.59 -0.07
C LEU A 66 -4.43 13.77 0.85
N VAL A 67 -3.98 13.48 2.07
CA VAL A 67 -3.69 14.45 3.13
C VAL A 67 -2.26 14.30 3.59
N THR A 68 -1.53 15.43 3.65
CA THR A 68 -0.17 15.46 4.18
C THR A 68 -0.20 15.66 5.69
N MET A 69 0.58 14.87 6.43
CA MET A 69 0.65 14.96 7.90
C MET A 69 1.29 16.26 8.40
N GLU A 70 2.17 16.88 7.61
CA GLU A 70 2.78 18.18 7.90
C GLU A 70 1.73 19.30 7.93
N ASP A 71 0.85 19.32 6.94
CA ASP A 71 -0.23 20.28 6.81
C ASP A 71 -1.18 20.17 8.01
N LEU A 72 -1.50 18.95 8.41
CA LEU A 72 -2.34 18.69 9.57
C LEU A 72 -1.68 19.16 10.88
N HIS A 73 -0.36 18.94 11.03
CA HIS A 73 0.40 19.41 12.18
C HIS A 73 0.49 20.94 12.23
N SER A 74 0.62 21.61 11.07
CA SER A 74 0.67 23.07 10.99
C SER A 74 -0.66 23.72 11.40
N PHE A 75 -1.79 23.08 11.12
CA PHE A 75 -3.11 23.55 11.51
C PHE A 75 -3.41 23.25 12.99
N ASP A 76 -3.22 22.01 13.41
CA ASP A 76 -3.43 21.59 14.81
C ASP A 76 -2.48 20.44 15.20
N ALA A 77 -1.47 20.77 16.00
CA ALA A 77 -0.51 19.82 16.51
C ALA A 77 -1.14 18.73 17.39
N GLU A 78 -2.18 19.05 18.15
CA GLU A 78 -2.84 18.11 19.07
C GLU A 78 -3.56 16.99 18.30
N LEU A 79 -4.16 17.35 17.18
CA LEU A 79 -4.92 16.44 16.32
C LEU A 79 -3.98 15.54 15.50
N SER A 80 -2.86 16.07 15.01
CA SER A 80 -1.78 15.27 14.39
C SER A 80 -1.23 14.22 15.36
N ASP A 81 -0.93 14.59 16.61
CA ASP A 81 -0.43 13.67 17.64
C ASP A 81 -1.43 12.56 17.97
N LYS A 82 -2.72 12.90 18.00
CA LYS A 82 -3.81 11.93 18.24
C LYS A 82 -3.93 10.92 17.11
N ILE A 83 -3.82 11.36 15.85
CA ILE A 83 -3.81 10.45 14.70
C ILE A 83 -2.58 9.53 14.71
N ARG A 84 -1.41 10.01 15.13
CA ARG A 84 -0.21 9.17 15.25
C ARG A 84 -0.35 8.10 16.33
N LYS A 85 -0.92 8.46 17.48
CA LYS A 85 -1.06 7.57 18.65
C LYS A 85 -2.22 6.58 18.53
N VAL A 86 -3.38 7.03 18.04
CA VAL A 86 -4.62 6.23 17.96
C VAL A 86 -5.29 6.38 16.58
N PRO A 87 -4.60 6.04 15.47
CA PRO A 87 -5.14 6.22 14.12
C PRO A 87 -6.44 5.47 13.86
N ALA A 88 -6.66 4.31 14.50
CA ALA A 88 -7.83 3.47 14.26
C ALA A 88 -9.17 4.14 14.60
N ASP A 89 -9.18 5.03 15.60
CA ASP A 89 -10.39 5.74 16.05
C ASP A 89 -10.58 7.07 15.32
N TYR A 90 -9.48 7.78 15.01
CA TYR A 90 -9.54 9.10 14.37
C TYR A 90 -9.68 9.05 12.85
N LEU A 91 -9.17 8.01 12.17
CA LEU A 91 -9.33 7.89 10.71
C LEU A 91 -10.81 7.79 10.27
N PRO A 92 -11.66 6.95 10.89
CA PRO A 92 -13.09 6.92 10.55
C PRO A 92 -13.79 8.27 10.80
N LEU A 93 -13.43 8.98 11.89
CA LEU A 93 -13.95 10.32 12.15
C LEU A 93 -13.54 11.30 11.05
N PHE A 94 -12.31 11.19 10.55
CA PHE A 94 -11.83 12.00 9.47
C PHE A 94 -12.56 11.67 8.15
N GLU A 95 -12.78 10.39 7.84
CA GLU A 95 -13.58 9.94 6.67
C GLU A 95 -15.02 10.50 6.75
N THR A 96 -15.66 10.47 7.92
CA THR A 96 -17.00 11.08 8.10
C THR A 96 -16.99 12.59 7.92
N ALA A 97 -15.97 13.29 8.43
CA ALA A 97 -15.83 14.72 8.24
C ALA A 97 -15.66 15.09 6.76
N ALA A 98 -14.87 14.32 6.00
CA ALA A 98 -14.68 14.51 4.56
C ALA A 98 -15.99 14.28 3.78
N ALA A 99 -16.74 13.22 4.11
CA ALA A 99 -18.03 12.93 3.49
C ALA A 99 -19.06 14.05 3.73
N GLU A 100 -19.13 14.58 4.95
CA GLU A 100 -20.02 15.70 5.28
C GLU A 100 -19.61 17.00 4.58
N VAL A 101 -18.31 17.28 4.48
CA VAL A 101 -17.83 18.46 3.74
C VAL A 101 -18.16 18.32 2.26
N LEU A 102 -17.94 17.15 1.65
CA LEU A 102 -18.29 16.87 0.26
C LEU A 102 -19.80 17.05 0.02
N ALA A 103 -20.65 16.54 0.90
CA ALA A 103 -22.09 16.76 0.84
C ALA A 103 -22.46 18.26 0.89
N SER A 104 -21.80 19.03 1.76
CA SER A 104 -22.01 20.48 1.88
C SER A 104 -21.50 21.31 0.70
N LEU A 105 -20.56 20.76 -0.08
CA LEU A 105 -20.04 21.40 -1.30
C LEU A 105 -20.96 21.10 -2.49
N ARG A 106 -21.46 19.87 -2.60
CA ARG A 106 -22.39 19.46 -3.67
C ARG A 106 -23.76 20.11 -3.56
N SER A 107 -24.28 20.29 -2.34
CA SER A 107 -25.57 20.97 -2.14
C SER A 107 -25.58 22.45 -2.55
N LYS A 108 -24.41 23.05 -2.84
CA LYS A 108 -24.29 24.42 -3.37
C LYS A 108 -24.28 24.50 -4.89
N VAL A 109 -24.23 23.37 -5.60
CA VAL A 109 -24.43 23.32 -7.05
C VAL A 109 -25.90 23.03 -7.28
N ALA A 110 -26.69 24.08 -7.54
CA ALA A 110 -28.08 23.92 -7.93
C ALA A 110 -28.14 23.07 -9.21
N GLY A 111 -28.76 21.89 -9.13
CA GLY A 111 -29.17 21.17 -10.34
C GLY A 111 -30.11 22.06 -11.15
N GLU A 112 -30.05 21.94 -12.48
CA GLU A 112 -30.90 22.68 -13.43
C GLU A 112 -32.42 22.50 -13.18
N THR A 113 -32.82 21.54 -12.34
CA THR A 113 -34.21 21.13 -12.09
C THR A 113 -34.75 21.46 -10.69
N GLY A 114 -33.97 22.07 -9.78
CA GLY A 114 -34.50 22.61 -8.52
C GLY A 114 -35.06 21.60 -7.50
N GLU A 115 -34.86 20.30 -7.68
CA GLU A 115 -35.20 19.29 -6.67
C GLU A 115 -34.05 19.09 -5.68
N MET A 116 -34.35 19.18 -4.37
CA MET A 116 -33.41 18.88 -3.28
C MET A 116 -33.25 17.36 -3.17
N GLU A 117 -32.36 16.76 -3.94
CA GLU A 117 -31.90 15.40 -3.67
C GLU A 117 -31.00 15.41 -2.42
N GLU A 118 -31.32 14.59 -1.41
CA GLU A 118 -30.39 14.34 -0.31
C GLU A 118 -29.10 13.77 -0.91
N PRO A 119 -27.95 14.45 -0.79
CA PRO A 119 -26.73 13.97 -1.43
C PRO A 119 -26.37 12.64 -0.78
N VAL A 120 -26.39 11.57 -1.58
CA VAL A 120 -25.88 10.27 -1.16
C VAL A 120 -24.48 10.51 -0.60
N THR A 121 -24.33 10.30 0.72
CA THR A 121 -23.06 10.45 1.42
C THR A 121 -22.12 9.38 0.89
N GLY A 122 -21.31 9.76 -0.10
CA GLY A 122 -20.26 8.91 -0.62
C GLY A 122 -19.29 8.55 0.51
N GLU A 123 -18.87 7.28 0.57
CA GLU A 123 -17.81 6.86 1.48
C GLU A 123 -16.47 7.37 0.93
N VAL A 124 -15.94 8.43 1.55
CA VAL A 124 -14.63 9.00 1.17
C VAL A 124 -13.52 8.27 1.94
N GLN A 125 -12.53 7.76 1.22
CA GLN A 125 -11.34 7.16 1.84
C GLN A 125 -10.22 8.18 1.97
N ILE A 126 -9.59 8.26 3.14
CA ILE A 126 -8.47 9.19 3.36
C ILE A 126 -7.14 8.46 3.23
N PHE A 127 -6.24 9.05 2.47
CA PHE A 127 -4.85 8.63 2.32
C PHE A 127 -3.95 9.60 3.06
N LEU A 128 -3.02 9.06 3.84
CA LEU A 128 -2.04 9.86 4.57
C LEU A 128 -0.68 9.77 3.88
N SER A 129 -0.08 10.94 3.66
CA SER A 129 1.27 11.15 3.16
C SER A 129 2.10 11.89 4.21
N SER A 130 3.41 11.64 4.26
CA SER A 130 4.32 12.33 5.18
C SER A 130 5.71 12.34 4.57
N LYS A 131 6.47 13.43 4.69
CA LYS A 131 7.89 13.47 4.25
C LYS A 131 8.87 13.03 5.34
N GLU A 132 8.37 12.54 6.47
CA GLU A 132 9.22 12.03 7.56
C GLU A 132 10.06 10.83 7.12
N ASN A 133 11.17 10.60 7.83
CA ASN A 133 12.04 9.46 7.57
C ASN A 133 11.30 8.14 7.82
N SER A 134 11.53 7.16 6.94
CA SER A 134 11.02 5.81 7.13
C SER A 134 11.74 5.11 8.28
N VAL A 135 10.96 4.36 9.07
CA VAL A 135 11.48 3.48 10.12
C VAL A 135 11.89 2.15 9.49
N SER A 136 13.03 1.60 9.91
CA SER A 136 13.47 0.27 9.47
C SER A 136 12.49 -0.80 9.93
N MET A 137 12.22 -1.79 9.07
CA MET A 137 11.34 -2.92 9.41
C MET A 137 11.84 -3.72 10.63
N ARG A 138 13.14 -3.64 10.94
CA ARG A 138 13.78 -4.38 12.05
C ARG A 138 13.57 -3.73 13.41
N SER A 139 13.35 -2.41 13.46
CA SER A 139 13.08 -1.69 14.72
C SER A 139 11.60 -1.70 15.11
N LEU A 140 10.73 -2.30 14.29
CA LEU A 140 9.31 -2.46 14.59
C LEU A 140 9.09 -3.48 15.72
N GLY A 141 9.04 -2.97 16.95
CA GLY A 141 8.71 -3.72 18.15
C GLY A 141 7.25 -3.57 18.60
N ALA A 142 6.97 -4.06 19.81
CA ALA A 142 5.64 -3.97 20.43
C ALA A 142 5.20 -2.52 20.71
N GLU A 143 6.15 -1.59 20.89
CA GLU A 143 5.90 -0.18 21.18
C GLU A 143 5.15 0.55 20.06
N TYR A 144 5.26 0.05 18.82
CA TYR A 144 4.61 0.61 17.64
C TYR A 144 3.22 0.00 17.37
N ILE A 145 2.77 -0.96 18.19
CA ILE A 145 1.45 -1.58 18.01
C ILE A 145 0.34 -0.52 18.13
N SER A 146 -0.59 -0.57 17.18
CA SER A 146 -1.72 0.34 17.02
C SER A 146 -1.34 1.79 16.74
N LYS A 147 -0.07 2.09 16.42
CA LYS A 147 0.40 3.42 16.03
C LYS A 147 0.61 3.52 14.52
N LEU A 148 0.64 4.76 14.02
CA LEU A 148 0.98 5.05 12.64
C LEU A 148 2.50 4.94 12.45
N VAL A 149 2.93 4.17 11.46
CA VAL A 149 4.34 4.01 11.09
C VAL A 149 4.52 4.22 9.60
N LYS A 150 5.68 4.77 9.23
CA LYS A 150 6.12 4.92 7.84
C LYS A 150 7.29 3.96 7.61
N ILE A 151 7.15 3.07 6.64
CA ILE A 151 8.18 2.08 6.30
C ILE A 151 8.46 2.10 4.80
N SER A 152 9.69 1.79 4.41
CA SER A 152 10.09 1.64 3.01
C SER A 152 10.45 0.19 2.72
N GLY A 153 10.22 -0.25 1.48
CA GLY A 153 10.53 -1.61 1.08
C GLY A 153 10.14 -1.93 -0.36
N ILE A 154 10.35 -3.19 -0.75
CA ILE A 154 10.02 -3.71 -2.08
C ILE A 154 8.86 -4.69 -1.97
N THR A 155 7.84 -4.54 -2.81
CA THR A 155 6.72 -5.52 -2.82
C THR A 155 7.15 -6.81 -3.51
N ILE A 156 7.13 -7.95 -2.84
CA ILE A 156 7.55 -9.25 -3.41
C ILE A 156 6.38 -9.97 -4.08
N ALA A 157 5.21 -9.89 -3.45
CA ALA A 157 4.05 -10.66 -3.84
C ALA A 157 2.76 -9.91 -3.54
N ALA A 158 1.77 -10.15 -4.39
CA ALA A 158 0.41 -9.66 -4.22
C ALA A 158 -0.57 -10.82 -4.27
N SER A 159 -1.52 -10.86 -3.34
CA SER A 159 -2.64 -11.80 -3.39
C SER A 159 -3.63 -11.39 -4.47
N ARG A 160 -4.55 -12.30 -4.84
CA ARG A 160 -5.76 -11.92 -5.55
C ARG A 160 -6.63 -11.00 -4.69
N THR A 161 -7.41 -10.14 -5.35
CA THR A 161 -8.42 -9.30 -4.70
C THR A 161 -9.50 -10.17 -4.06
N LYS A 162 -9.92 -9.81 -2.85
CA LYS A 162 -10.97 -10.48 -2.07
C LYS A 162 -12.03 -9.48 -1.67
N ALA A 163 -13.29 -9.92 -1.58
CA ALA A 163 -14.35 -9.12 -1.00
C ALA A 163 -14.36 -9.29 0.52
N LYS A 164 -14.14 -8.21 1.26
CA LYS A 164 -14.27 -8.15 2.71
C LYS A 164 -15.54 -7.38 3.09
N ALA A 165 -16.34 -7.92 4.00
CA ALA A 165 -17.49 -7.19 4.51
C ALA A 165 -17.06 -6.02 5.43
N THR A 166 -17.63 -4.83 5.22
CA THR A 166 -17.56 -3.69 6.16
C THR A 166 -18.67 -3.78 7.20
N TYR A 167 -19.88 -4.12 6.76
CA TYR A 167 -21.04 -4.37 7.61
C TYR A 167 -21.66 -5.70 7.24
N VAL A 168 -21.86 -6.54 8.26
CA VAL A 168 -22.54 -7.83 8.11
C VAL A 168 -23.93 -7.70 8.66
N THR A 169 -24.91 -8.04 7.83
CA THR A 169 -26.32 -8.06 8.22
C THR A 169 -26.66 -9.45 8.74
N LEU A 170 -26.99 -9.54 10.03
CA LEU A 170 -27.41 -10.74 10.71
C LEU A 170 -28.93 -10.82 10.74
N LEU A 171 -29.47 -12.01 10.48
CA LEU A 171 -30.88 -12.32 10.61
C LEU A 171 -31.05 -13.43 11.65
N CYS A 172 -31.88 -13.19 12.66
CA CYS A 172 -32.20 -14.22 13.65
C CYS A 172 -33.13 -15.29 13.02
N LYS A 173 -32.83 -16.58 13.24
CA LYS A 173 -33.66 -17.69 12.73
C LYS A 173 -35.06 -17.73 13.32
N ASN A 174 -35.23 -17.39 14.61
CA ASN A 174 -36.51 -17.52 15.30
C ASN A 174 -37.37 -16.27 15.10
N CYS A 175 -36.93 -15.12 15.64
CA CYS A 175 -37.70 -13.88 15.63
C CYS A 175 -37.56 -13.06 14.33
N LYS A 176 -36.72 -13.49 13.37
CA LYS A 176 -36.44 -12.76 12.11
C LYS A 176 -35.92 -11.33 12.29
N ASN A 177 -35.48 -10.98 13.50
CA ASN A 177 -34.89 -9.67 13.76
C ASN A 177 -33.59 -9.50 12.95
N VAL A 178 -33.40 -8.31 12.38
CA VAL A 178 -32.24 -7.97 11.55
C VAL A 178 -31.31 -7.07 12.36
N LYS A 179 -30.04 -7.45 12.48
CA LYS A 179 -29.01 -6.67 13.17
C LYS A 179 -27.81 -6.48 12.27
N MET A 180 -27.43 -5.23 12.02
CA MET A 180 -26.18 -4.92 11.30
C MET A 180 -25.03 -4.81 12.30
N VAL A 181 -23.95 -5.52 12.04
CA VAL A 181 -22.74 -5.50 12.87
C VAL A 181 -21.55 -5.04 12.02
N PRO A 182 -20.79 -4.02 12.46
CA PRO A 182 -19.58 -3.60 11.76
C PRO A 182 -18.47 -4.64 11.92
N CYS A 183 -17.78 -4.95 10.83
CA CYS A 183 -16.54 -5.72 10.86
C CYS A 183 -15.39 -4.87 11.40
N ARG A 184 -14.48 -5.49 12.15
CA ARG A 184 -13.24 -4.81 12.53
C ARG A 184 -12.40 -4.52 11.27
N PRO A 185 -11.77 -3.33 11.16
CA PRO A 185 -10.89 -3.01 10.04
C PRO A 185 -9.66 -3.93 9.96
N GLY A 186 -8.99 -3.98 8.79
CA GLY A 186 -7.79 -4.80 8.57
C GLY A 186 -8.07 -6.29 8.34
N LEU A 187 -7.38 -7.19 9.03
CA LEU A 187 -7.59 -8.66 8.91
C LEU A 187 -8.54 -9.23 9.99
N GLY A 188 -9.31 -8.37 10.67
CA GLY A 188 -10.31 -8.77 11.67
C GLY A 188 -11.66 -9.15 11.05
N GLY A 189 -12.32 -10.15 11.65
CA GLY A 189 -13.69 -10.54 11.32
C GLY A 189 -14.76 -9.77 12.10
N ALA A 190 -16.03 -10.10 11.85
CA ALA A 190 -17.16 -9.66 12.67
C ALA A 190 -17.27 -10.51 13.93
N ILE A 191 -17.56 -9.88 15.07
CA ILE A 191 -17.92 -10.58 16.31
C ILE A 191 -19.44 -10.69 16.32
N VAL A 192 -19.94 -11.89 16.02
CA VAL A 192 -21.37 -12.16 16.06
C VAL A 192 -21.81 -12.27 17.52
N PRO A 193 -22.80 -11.48 17.98
CA PRO A 193 -23.35 -11.60 19.32
C PRO A 193 -23.96 -12.98 19.55
N ARG A 194 -23.84 -13.53 20.76
CA ARG A 194 -24.36 -14.88 21.07
C ARG A 194 -25.86 -14.91 21.39
N SER A 195 -26.43 -13.79 21.78
CA SER A 195 -27.85 -13.64 22.09
C SER A 195 -28.54 -12.72 21.09
N CYS A 196 -29.84 -12.92 20.90
CA CYS A 196 -30.68 -11.98 20.17
C CYS A 196 -31.13 -10.84 21.09
N ASP A 197 -31.20 -9.61 20.58
CA ASP A 197 -31.68 -8.44 21.35
C ASP A 197 -33.21 -8.37 21.39
N HIS A 198 -33.92 -9.30 20.73
CA HIS A 198 -35.38 -9.30 20.69
C HIS A 198 -35.94 -9.71 22.06
N ALA A 199 -36.73 -8.80 22.66
CA ALA A 199 -37.49 -9.12 23.86
C ALA A 199 -38.67 -10.03 23.47
N PRO A 200 -38.77 -11.27 24.03
CA PRO A 200 -39.83 -12.20 23.67
C PRO A 200 -41.20 -11.63 24.06
N GLN A 201 -42.15 -11.67 23.13
CA GLN A 201 -43.54 -11.31 23.40
C GLN A 201 -44.28 -12.48 24.09
N PRO A 202 -45.40 -12.23 24.80
CA PRO A 202 -46.16 -13.30 25.47
C PRO A 202 -46.63 -14.36 24.47
N GLY A 203 -46.11 -15.59 24.57
CA GLY A 203 -46.43 -16.71 23.68
C GLY A 203 -45.35 -17.07 22.65
N GLU A 204 -44.26 -16.30 22.58
CA GLU A 204 -43.12 -16.59 21.70
C GLU A 204 -41.98 -17.25 22.49
N GLU A 205 -41.42 -18.35 21.96
CA GLU A 205 -40.26 -19.00 22.57
C GLU A 205 -39.02 -18.10 22.49
N PRO A 206 -38.24 -17.96 23.58
CA PRO A 206 -37.03 -17.17 23.57
C PRO A 206 -36.04 -17.69 22.52
N CYS A 207 -35.34 -16.78 21.86
CA CYS A 207 -34.36 -17.16 20.85
C CYS A 207 -33.23 -17.99 21.46
N PRO A 208 -32.80 -19.10 20.81
CA PRO A 208 -31.69 -19.92 21.29
C PRO A 208 -30.36 -19.16 21.23
N ILE A 209 -29.33 -19.70 21.90
CA ILE A 209 -27.96 -19.19 21.84
C ILE A 209 -27.41 -19.40 20.41
N ASP A 210 -26.70 -18.40 19.90
CA ASP A 210 -26.16 -18.31 18.54
C ASP A 210 -27.22 -18.49 17.42
N PRO A 211 -28.34 -17.72 17.42
CA PRO A 211 -29.45 -17.90 16.48
C PRO A 211 -29.24 -17.20 15.13
N TRP A 212 -28.10 -16.55 14.92
CA TRP A 212 -27.86 -15.63 13.81
C TRP A 212 -27.43 -16.35 12.52
N ILE A 213 -28.02 -15.94 11.40
CA ILE A 213 -27.55 -16.25 10.04
C ILE A 213 -27.02 -14.96 9.43
N ILE A 214 -25.88 -15.05 8.74
CA ILE A 214 -25.38 -13.93 7.94
C ILE A 214 -26.14 -13.89 6.62
N VAL A 215 -26.76 -12.75 6.30
CA VAL A 215 -27.42 -12.50 5.02
C VAL A 215 -26.44 -11.77 4.09
N PRO A 216 -25.80 -12.46 3.14
CA PRO A 216 -24.80 -11.85 2.27
C PRO A 216 -25.41 -10.75 1.39
N ASP A 217 -26.64 -10.94 0.89
CA ASP A 217 -27.29 -10.02 -0.04
C ASP A 217 -27.52 -8.60 0.52
N LYS A 218 -27.63 -8.49 1.85
CA LYS A 218 -27.82 -7.21 2.56
C LYS A 218 -26.53 -6.72 3.25
N SER A 219 -25.42 -7.42 3.07
CA SER A 219 -24.14 -7.05 3.66
C SER A 219 -23.38 -6.12 2.71
N LYS A 220 -22.61 -5.19 3.27
CA LYS A 220 -21.76 -4.28 2.49
C LYS A 220 -20.36 -4.87 2.38
N TYR A 221 -19.80 -4.87 1.18
CA TYR A 221 -18.48 -5.41 0.89
C TYR A 221 -17.56 -4.35 0.28
N VAL A 222 -16.27 -4.48 0.57
CA VAL A 222 -15.19 -3.69 -0.03
C VAL A 222 -14.08 -4.63 -0.50
N ASP A 223 -13.37 -4.20 -1.53
CA ASP A 223 -12.21 -4.95 -1.99
C ASP A 223 -11.06 -4.85 -0.99
N GLN A 224 -10.40 -5.98 -0.78
CA GLN A 224 -9.23 -6.12 0.06
C GLN A 224 -8.18 -6.96 -0.67
N GLN A 225 -6.92 -6.56 -0.54
CA GLN A 225 -5.77 -7.27 -1.08
C GLN A 225 -4.68 -7.37 -0.02
N THR A 226 -3.97 -8.49 0.00
CA THR A 226 -2.82 -8.69 0.87
C THR A 226 -1.54 -8.60 0.05
N LEU A 227 -0.61 -7.71 0.44
CA LEU A 227 0.70 -7.58 -0.17
C LEU A 227 1.78 -8.10 0.78
N LYS A 228 2.90 -8.57 0.24
CA LYS A 228 4.12 -8.89 1.01
C LYS A 228 5.19 -7.87 0.69
N LEU A 229 5.65 -7.15 1.71
CA LEU A 229 6.73 -6.18 1.61
C LEU A 229 8.02 -6.78 2.17
N GLN A 230 9.12 -6.61 1.44
CA GLN A 230 10.48 -6.90 1.90
C GLN A 230 11.18 -5.63 2.31
N GLU A 231 12.08 -5.72 3.29
CA GLU A 231 13.03 -4.64 3.53
C GLU A 231 13.96 -4.43 2.33
N ASN A 232 14.47 -3.20 2.18
CA ASN A 232 15.41 -2.92 1.10
C ASN A 232 16.71 -3.70 1.31
N PRO A 233 17.36 -4.21 0.25
CA PRO A 233 18.61 -4.96 0.38
C PRO A 233 19.73 -4.15 1.03
N GLU A 234 19.68 -2.82 0.90
CA GLU A 234 20.63 -1.87 1.49
C GLU A 234 20.51 -1.76 3.02
N ASP A 235 19.31 -2.03 3.56
CA ASP A 235 19.02 -1.97 5.00
C ASP A 235 19.30 -3.31 5.71
N VAL A 236 19.66 -4.36 4.96
CA VAL A 236 19.91 -5.70 5.50
C VAL A 236 21.32 -5.78 6.08
N PRO A 237 21.49 -6.12 7.38
CA PRO A 237 22.81 -6.30 7.96
C PRO A 237 23.51 -7.53 7.34
N THR A 238 24.81 -7.40 7.11
CA THR A 238 25.64 -8.45 6.51
C THR A 238 25.54 -9.76 7.28
N GLY A 239 25.10 -10.83 6.62
CA GLY A 239 25.03 -12.18 7.19
C GLY A 239 23.64 -12.61 7.69
N GLU A 240 22.64 -11.72 7.66
CA GLU A 240 21.25 -12.09 7.94
C GLU A 240 20.40 -12.19 6.67
N LEU A 241 19.33 -12.98 6.75
CA LEU A 241 18.32 -13.05 5.70
C LEU A 241 17.38 -11.83 5.78
N PRO A 242 16.95 -11.28 4.63
CA PRO A 242 16.01 -10.18 4.63
C PRO A 242 14.66 -10.57 5.25
N ARG A 243 14.06 -9.69 6.05
CA ARG A 243 12.73 -9.88 6.64
C ARG A 243 11.63 -9.38 5.71
N ASN A 244 10.45 -9.99 5.81
CA ASN A 244 9.25 -9.56 5.11
C ASN A 244 8.08 -9.33 6.08
N MET A 245 7.11 -8.55 5.64
CA MET A 245 5.92 -8.21 6.41
C MET A 245 4.67 -8.24 5.53
N LEU A 246 3.55 -8.63 6.13
CA LEU A 246 2.24 -8.64 5.48
C LEU A 246 1.58 -7.27 5.57
N LEU A 247 1.04 -6.83 4.44
CA LEU A 247 0.30 -5.59 4.31
C LEU A 247 -1.15 -5.89 3.94
N SER A 248 -2.09 -5.19 4.57
CA SER A 248 -3.51 -5.22 4.23
C SER A 248 -3.88 -3.92 3.53
N VAL A 249 -4.34 -4.03 2.30
CA VAL A 249 -4.73 -2.91 1.44
C VAL A 249 -6.23 -3.00 1.19
N ASP A 250 -6.95 -1.89 1.41
CA ASP A 250 -8.42 -1.85 1.34
C ASP A 250 -8.88 -0.82 0.28
N ARG A 251 -10.05 -1.08 -0.35
CA ARG A 251 -10.78 -0.15 -1.24
C ARG A 251 -9.93 0.29 -2.45
N HIS A 252 -9.67 1.59 -2.60
CA HIS A 252 -9.07 2.18 -3.82
C HIS A 252 -7.57 1.93 -3.97
N LEU A 253 -6.90 1.41 -2.95
CA LEU A 253 -5.49 1.06 -3.01
C LEU A 253 -5.25 -0.34 -3.62
N VAL A 254 -6.32 -1.12 -3.81
CA VAL A 254 -6.24 -2.46 -4.40
C VAL A 254 -5.83 -2.37 -5.86
N GLN A 255 -4.98 -3.29 -6.32
CA GLN A 255 -4.45 -3.36 -7.70
C GLN A 255 -3.66 -2.12 -8.15
N THR A 256 -3.25 -1.23 -7.23
CA THR A 256 -2.43 -0.05 -7.58
C THR A 256 -0.94 -0.36 -7.75
N ILE A 257 -0.47 -1.45 -7.12
CA ILE A 257 0.96 -1.81 -7.04
C ILE A 257 1.21 -3.13 -7.78
N ALA A 258 2.28 -3.14 -8.58
CA ALA A 258 2.87 -4.38 -9.09
C ALA A 258 3.98 -4.90 -8.15
N PRO A 259 4.10 -6.23 -7.97
CA PRO A 259 5.29 -6.84 -7.36
C PRO A 259 6.57 -6.40 -8.08
N GLY A 260 7.62 -6.08 -7.31
CA GLY A 260 8.88 -5.52 -7.77
C GLY A 260 9.05 -4.02 -7.52
N THR A 261 7.96 -3.31 -7.23
CA THR A 261 7.99 -1.86 -7.02
C THR A 261 8.56 -1.51 -5.64
N ARG A 262 9.46 -0.53 -5.60
CA ARG A 262 9.93 0.14 -4.37
C ARG A 262 8.87 1.13 -3.90
N LEU A 263 8.45 1.00 -2.65
CA LEU A 263 7.36 1.79 -2.10
C LEU A 263 7.70 2.28 -0.71
N THR A 264 7.13 3.44 -0.39
CA THR A 264 7.05 3.94 0.97
C THR A 264 5.61 3.90 1.41
N ILE A 265 5.36 3.26 2.55
CA ILE A 265 4.02 2.90 3.01
C ILE A 265 3.80 3.51 4.37
N MET A 266 2.72 4.26 4.49
CA MET A 266 2.19 4.70 5.77
C MET A 266 1.06 3.79 6.18
N GLY A 267 1.16 3.22 7.37
CA GLY A 267 0.16 2.28 7.85
C GLY A 267 0.14 2.11 9.35
N ILE A 268 -0.87 1.42 9.83
CA ILE A 268 -1.07 1.10 11.24
C ILE A 268 -0.48 -0.27 11.48
N TYR A 269 0.54 -0.34 12.34
CA TYR A 269 1.12 -1.62 12.75
C TYR A 269 0.15 -2.34 13.69
N SER A 270 -0.41 -3.46 13.26
CA SER A 270 -1.46 -4.18 13.98
C SER A 270 -1.15 -5.67 14.05
N ILE A 271 -1.97 -6.40 14.80
CA ILE A 271 -1.82 -7.83 15.02
C ILE A 271 -3.12 -8.55 14.67
N TYR A 272 -3.01 -9.74 14.09
CA TYR A 272 -4.16 -10.59 13.82
C TYR A 272 -3.91 -12.01 14.33
N GLN A 273 -5.00 -12.74 14.51
CA GLN A 273 -4.97 -14.13 14.93
C GLN A 273 -5.15 -15.01 13.69
N ALA A 274 -4.09 -15.70 13.28
CA ALA A 274 -4.15 -16.63 12.17
C ALA A 274 -4.99 -17.86 12.56
N ALA A 275 -5.88 -18.31 11.66
CA ALA A 275 -6.83 -19.41 11.90
C ALA A 275 -6.16 -20.73 12.36
N ASN A 276 -4.91 -20.98 11.97
CA ASN A 276 -4.16 -22.18 12.35
C ASN A 276 -3.75 -22.24 13.83
N SER A 277 -3.90 -21.13 14.58
CA SER A 277 -3.67 -21.11 16.03
C SER A 277 -4.83 -21.68 16.86
N ALA A 278 -5.99 -21.95 16.24
CA ALA A 278 -7.13 -22.56 16.93
C ALA A 278 -6.92 -24.05 17.31
N ALA A 279 -5.97 -24.73 16.65
CA ALA A 279 -5.68 -26.15 16.91
C ALA A 279 -4.78 -26.38 18.14
N GLN A 280 -4.05 -25.36 18.61
CA GLN A 280 -3.17 -25.46 19.77
C GLN A 280 -3.83 -24.74 20.96
N LYS A 281 -4.52 -25.51 21.81
CA LYS A 281 -5.00 -25.07 23.14
C LYS A 281 -3.83 -24.89 24.13
N GLY A 282 -2.81 -24.13 23.75
CA GLY A 282 -1.67 -23.76 24.57
C GLY A 282 -1.68 -22.25 24.79
N ALA A 283 -1.52 -21.82 26.04
CA ALA A 283 -1.67 -20.44 26.53
C ALA A 283 -0.68 -19.39 25.97
N VAL A 284 0.06 -19.69 24.89
CA VAL A 284 0.98 -18.71 24.30
C VAL A 284 0.21 -17.89 23.27
N ALA A 285 -0.21 -16.69 23.68
CA ALA A 285 -0.93 -15.72 22.86
C ALA A 285 -0.04 -15.06 21.79
N VAL A 286 0.72 -15.86 21.02
CA VAL A 286 1.51 -15.36 19.90
C VAL A 286 0.57 -14.94 18.79
N ARG A 287 0.62 -13.66 18.42
CA ARG A 287 -0.12 -13.08 17.31
C ARG A 287 0.84 -12.64 16.23
N GLN A 288 0.41 -12.74 14.99
CA GLN A 288 1.22 -12.33 13.85
C GLN A 288 1.00 -10.84 13.58
N PRO A 289 2.08 -10.05 13.40
CA PRO A 289 1.96 -8.66 13.01
C PRO A 289 1.64 -8.52 11.53
N TYR A 290 0.93 -7.44 11.20
CA TYR A 290 0.69 -7.00 9.83
C TYR A 290 0.50 -5.47 9.85
N ILE A 291 0.69 -4.82 8.71
CA ILE A 291 0.42 -3.39 8.59
C ILE A 291 -0.86 -3.18 7.80
N ARG A 292 -1.81 -2.46 8.39
CA ARG A 292 -2.96 -1.94 7.64
C ARG A 292 -2.53 -0.67 6.94
N VAL A 293 -2.56 -0.68 5.62
CA VAL A 293 -2.09 0.43 4.81
C VAL A 293 -3.13 1.55 4.80
N VAL A 294 -2.67 2.76 5.07
CA VAL A 294 -3.47 4.00 5.05
C VAL A 294 -3.04 4.88 3.89
N GLY A 295 -1.75 4.90 3.55
CA GLY A 295 -1.22 5.61 2.40
C GLY A 295 -0.08 4.84 1.74
N ILE A 296 0.00 4.95 0.42
CA ILE A 296 1.03 4.34 -0.39
C ILE A 296 1.62 5.43 -1.25
N GLU A 297 2.92 5.61 -1.15
CA GLU A 297 3.71 6.41 -2.05
C GLU A 297 4.63 5.48 -2.81
N GLN A 298 4.54 5.50 -4.13
CA GLN A 298 5.56 4.84 -4.93
C GLN A 298 6.81 5.68 -4.80
N ALA A 299 7.89 5.08 -4.30
CA ALA A 299 9.17 5.75 -4.29
C ALA A 299 9.57 5.86 -5.77
N HIS A 300 9.30 7.02 -6.37
CA HIS A 300 10.03 7.46 -7.54
C HIS A 300 11.47 7.77 -7.10
N ASP A 301 12.21 6.72 -6.71
CA ASP A 301 13.64 6.71 -7.01
C ASP A 301 13.72 7.06 -8.50
N GLY A 302 14.57 8.03 -8.86
CA GLY A 302 14.74 8.60 -10.20
C GLY A 302 15.18 7.62 -11.30
N ASN A 303 14.76 6.37 -11.19
CA ASN A 303 15.14 5.19 -11.94
C ASN A 303 13.95 4.32 -12.37
N SER A 304 12.70 4.70 -12.06
CA SER A 304 11.51 3.96 -12.48
C SER A 304 10.59 4.81 -13.38
N GLY A 305 10.91 4.81 -14.68
CA GLY A 305 9.97 4.82 -15.81
C GLY A 305 8.90 5.92 -15.96
N GLY A 306 8.73 6.84 -15.02
CA GLY A 306 7.95 8.06 -15.17
C GLY A 306 8.83 9.21 -15.67
N PRO A 307 8.25 10.29 -16.25
CA PRO A 307 9.03 11.47 -16.54
C PRO A 307 9.54 12.04 -15.21
N SER A 308 10.79 11.77 -14.87
CA SER A 308 11.48 12.56 -13.86
C SER A 308 11.40 14.00 -14.36
N ALA A 309 10.82 14.88 -13.55
CA ALA A 309 10.88 16.30 -13.78
C ALA A 309 12.33 16.72 -13.54
N PHE A 310 13.20 16.43 -14.51
CA PHE A 310 14.55 16.98 -14.56
C PHE A 310 14.41 18.50 -14.51
N THR A 311 15.25 19.13 -13.71
CA THR A 311 15.32 20.57 -13.72
C THR A 311 15.84 21.04 -15.08
N LEU A 312 15.48 22.26 -15.48
CA LEU A 312 15.94 22.82 -16.74
C LEU A 312 17.47 22.89 -16.81
N ASP A 313 18.13 23.07 -15.65
CA ASP A 313 19.58 23.09 -15.53
C ASP A 313 20.20 21.70 -15.80
N GLU A 314 19.65 20.63 -15.24
CA GLU A 314 20.10 19.25 -15.51
C GLU A 314 19.94 18.88 -16.99
N GLU A 315 18.83 19.29 -17.63
CA GLU A 315 18.66 19.07 -19.07
C GLU A 315 19.72 19.76 -19.91
N LEU A 316 20.12 20.98 -19.53
CA LEU A 316 21.16 21.73 -20.22
C LEU A 316 22.52 21.03 -20.05
N GLU A 317 22.85 20.57 -18.85
CA GLU A 317 24.08 19.80 -18.59
C GLU A 317 24.16 18.52 -19.43
N PHE A 318 23.05 17.79 -19.56
CA PHE A 318 23.00 16.59 -20.39
C PHE A 318 23.18 16.91 -21.88
N LYS A 319 22.56 17.99 -22.37
CA LYS A 319 22.73 18.46 -23.76
C LYS A 319 24.16 18.90 -24.04
N GLU A 320 24.77 19.64 -23.13
CA GLU A 320 26.18 20.06 -23.23
C GLU A 320 27.12 18.85 -23.23
N PHE A 321 26.87 17.85 -22.39
CA PHE A 321 27.67 16.63 -22.37
C PHE A 321 27.54 15.83 -23.67
N ALA A 322 26.33 15.71 -24.22
CA ALA A 322 26.05 15.00 -25.46
C ALA A 322 26.71 15.65 -26.70
N GLN A 323 26.86 16.99 -26.70
CA GLN A 323 27.51 17.72 -27.79
C GLN A 323 29.03 17.54 -27.85
N ARG A 324 29.67 17.05 -26.77
CA ARG A 324 31.12 16.85 -26.76
C ARG A 324 31.52 15.69 -27.68
N PRO A 325 32.55 15.85 -28.52
CA PRO A 325 32.99 14.81 -29.47
C PRO A 325 33.55 13.56 -28.77
N ASP A 326 34.14 13.72 -27.57
CA ASP A 326 34.76 12.63 -26.79
C ASP A 326 33.80 11.98 -25.77
N SER A 327 32.50 12.26 -25.84
CA SER A 327 31.49 11.77 -24.90
C SER A 327 31.50 10.24 -24.77
N TYR A 328 31.58 9.52 -25.91
CA TYR A 328 31.62 8.05 -25.95
C TYR A 328 32.85 7.48 -25.25
N ALA A 329 34.05 7.98 -25.59
CA ALA A 329 35.29 7.50 -24.99
C ALA A 329 35.33 7.77 -23.47
N LYS A 330 34.78 8.92 -23.05
CA LYS A 330 34.68 9.29 -21.65
C LYS A 330 33.75 8.35 -20.87
N ILE A 331 32.56 8.05 -21.40
CA ILE A 331 31.63 7.07 -20.77
C ILE A 331 32.32 5.70 -20.61
N VAL A 332 32.99 5.21 -21.66
CA VAL A 332 33.68 3.91 -21.62
C VAL A 332 34.80 3.90 -20.58
N SER A 333 35.52 5.02 -20.40
CA SER A 333 36.55 5.14 -19.38
C SER A 333 36.00 5.16 -17.94
N MET A 334 34.76 5.64 -17.76
CA MET A 334 34.07 5.70 -16.47
C MET A 334 33.48 4.35 -16.03
N ILE A 335 33.30 3.41 -16.96
CA ILE A 335 32.77 2.07 -16.66
C ILE A 335 33.87 1.22 -16.01
N ALA A 336 33.58 0.75 -14.78
CA ALA A 336 34.47 -0.08 -13.97
C ALA A 336 35.92 0.45 -13.91
N PRO A 337 36.17 1.60 -13.26
CA PRO A 337 37.50 2.22 -13.21
C PRO A 337 38.53 1.38 -12.46
N SER A 338 38.07 0.50 -11.57
CA SER A 338 38.92 -0.43 -10.81
C SER A 338 39.52 -1.57 -11.64
N ILE A 339 38.99 -1.82 -12.86
CA ILE A 339 39.45 -2.89 -13.73
C ILE A 339 40.27 -2.29 -14.86
N TYR A 340 41.54 -2.69 -14.95
CA TYR A 340 42.44 -2.31 -16.03
C TYR A 340 42.18 -3.16 -17.29
N GLY A 341 42.29 -2.54 -18.47
CA GLY A 341 42.12 -3.22 -19.76
C GLY A 341 40.66 -3.47 -20.17
N HIS A 342 40.47 -4.48 -21.04
CA HIS A 342 39.16 -4.91 -21.57
C HIS A 342 38.28 -3.78 -22.15
N ALA A 343 38.88 -2.92 -22.99
CA ALA A 343 38.19 -1.78 -23.59
C ALA A 343 36.90 -2.19 -24.34
N ASP A 344 36.91 -3.31 -25.05
CA ASP A 344 35.73 -3.75 -25.82
C ASP A 344 34.60 -4.28 -24.93
N VAL A 345 34.92 -4.92 -23.80
CA VAL A 345 33.92 -5.31 -22.80
C VAL A 345 33.28 -4.07 -22.18
N LYS A 346 34.07 -3.04 -21.85
CA LYS A 346 33.56 -1.77 -21.33
C LYS A 346 32.64 -1.07 -22.34
N LYS A 347 33.00 -1.07 -23.63
CA LYS A 347 32.14 -0.56 -24.71
C LYS A 347 30.81 -1.33 -24.79
N ALA A 348 30.86 -2.66 -24.73
CA ALA A 348 29.65 -3.49 -24.78
C ALA A 348 28.72 -3.24 -23.58
N VAL A 349 29.30 -3.11 -22.37
CA VAL A 349 28.54 -2.76 -21.15
C VAL A 349 27.92 -1.36 -21.26
N ALA A 350 28.63 -0.38 -21.85
CA ALA A 350 28.06 0.94 -22.11
C ALA A 350 26.80 0.85 -22.97
N CYS A 351 26.88 0.13 -24.09
CA CYS A 351 25.73 -0.07 -24.99
C CYS A 351 24.59 -0.83 -24.33
N LEU A 352 24.89 -1.78 -23.44
CA LEU A 352 23.88 -2.53 -22.68
C LEU A 352 23.05 -1.62 -21.76
N LEU A 353 23.69 -0.68 -21.07
CA LEU A 353 23.01 0.22 -20.11
C LEU A 353 22.06 1.21 -20.80
N PHE A 354 22.39 1.69 -22.00
CA PHE A 354 21.51 2.58 -22.77
C PHE A 354 20.40 1.83 -23.52
N GLY A 355 20.69 0.60 -23.98
CA GLY A 355 19.76 -0.18 -24.79
C GLY A 355 19.47 0.46 -26.16
N GLY A 356 18.44 -0.05 -26.83
CA GLY A 356 17.98 0.43 -28.14
C GLY A 356 16.50 0.79 -28.14
N SER A 357 15.99 1.27 -29.28
CA SER A 357 14.58 1.66 -29.41
C SER A 357 13.68 0.45 -29.68
N ARG A 358 12.66 0.26 -28.85
CA ARG A 358 11.57 -0.69 -29.11
C ARG A 358 10.69 -0.14 -30.23
N LYS A 359 10.57 -0.86 -31.35
CA LYS A 359 9.76 -0.45 -32.50
C LYS A 359 8.49 -1.28 -32.61
N ARG A 360 7.35 -0.62 -32.80
CA ARG A 360 6.09 -1.27 -33.15
C ARG A 360 5.86 -1.10 -34.64
N LEU A 361 5.83 -2.20 -35.38
CA LEU A 361 5.48 -2.17 -36.80
C LEU A 361 3.97 -1.99 -36.95
N PRO A 362 3.50 -1.47 -38.10
CA PRO A 362 2.07 -1.36 -38.40
C PRO A 362 1.34 -2.72 -38.34
N ASP A 363 2.06 -3.82 -38.57
CA ASP A 363 1.53 -5.19 -38.50
C ASP A 363 1.32 -5.72 -37.07
N GLY A 364 1.55 -4.89 -36.03
CA GLY A 364 1.40 -5.25 -34.62
C GLY A 364 2.60 -6.01 -34.03
N VAL A 365 3.59 -6.40 -34.85
CA VAL A 365 4.85 -7.01 -34.39
C VAL A 365 5.68 -5.99 -33.61
N ARG A 366 6.20 -6.39 -32.45
CA ARG A 366 7.08 -5.57 -31.60
C ARG A 366 8.52 -6.07 -31.74
N LEU A 367 9.42 -5.20 -32.18
CA LEU A 367 10.85 -5.48 -32.22
C LEU A 367 11.49 -5.13 -30.88
N ARG A 368 12.35 -6.04 -30.39
CA ARG A 368 13.14 -5.87 -29.18
C ARG A 368 14.18 -4.77 -29.36
N GLY A 369 14.28 -3.86 -28.40
CA GLY A 369 15.30 -2.81 -28.34
C GLY A 369 16.51 -3.18 -27.48
N ASP A 370 16.34 -4.08 -26.53
CA ASP A 370 17.35 -4.36 -25.50
C ASP A 370 18.35 -5.43 -25.97
N ILE A 371 19.60 -5.33 -25.52
CA ILE A 371 20.72 -6.20 -25.93
C ILE A 371 21.00 -7.24 -24.83
N ASN A 372 21.47 -8.44 -25.22
CA ASN A 372 22.02 -9.42 -24.29
C ASN A 372 23.53 -9.54 -24.51
N VAL A 373 24.32 -9.57 -23.43
CA VAL A 373 25.78 -9.71 -23.49
C VAL A 373 26.19 -10.97 -22.73
N LEU A 374 27.01 -11.82 -23.36
CA LEU A 374 27.60 -13.00 -22.74
C LEU A 374 29.11 -12.79 -22.56
N LEU A 375 29.59 -12.86 -21.33
CA LEU A 375 31.02 -12.77 -21.01
C LEU A 375 31.57 -14.16 -20.70
N LEU A 376 32.28 -14.75 -21.67
CA LEU A 376 33.00 -16.00 -21.51
C LEU A 376 34.50 -15.72 -21.32
N GLY A 377 35.17 -16.50 -20.47
CA GLY A 377 36.62 -16.40 -20.29
C GLY A 377 37.10 -17.19 -19.08
N ASP A 378 38.41 -17.20 -18.87
CA ASP A 378 39.04 -17.88 -17.73
C ASP A 378 38.61 -17.25 -16.39
N PRO A 379 38.69 -18.02 -15.27
CA PRO A 379 38.56 -17.44 -13.94
C PRO A 379 39.59 -16.31 -13.74
N SER A 380 39.32 -15.42 -12.78
CA SER A 380 40.20 -14.29 -12.42
C SER A 380 40.30 -13.15 -13.44
N THR A 381 39.46 -13.13 -14.48
CA THR A 381 39.33 -12.02 -15.45
C THR A 381 38.37 -10.91 -15.02
N ALA A 382 38.09 -10.79 -13.72
CA ALA A 382 37.21 -9.79 -13.11
C ALA A 382 35.75 -9.72 -13.65
N LYS A 383 35.27 -10.73 -14.39
CA LYS A 383 33.89 -10.81 -14.92
C LYS A 383 32.81 -10.53 -13.86
N SER A 384 32.89 -11.18 -12.69
CA SER A 384 31.93 -10.97 -11.60
C SER A 384 31.98 -9.53 -11.03
N GLN A 385 33.11 -8.83 -11.15
CA GLN A 385 33.21 -7.43 -10.74
C GLN A 385 32.52 -6.49 -11.75
N PHE A 386 32.57 -6.81 -13.05
CA PHE A 386 31.77 -6.10 -14.05
C PHE A 386 30.26 -6.24 -13.77
N LEU A 387 29.79 -7.46 -13.44
CA LEU A 387 28.37 -7.68 -13.11
C LEU A 387 27.93 -6.88 -11.87
N LYS A 388 28.75 -6.85 -10.81
CA LYS A 388 28.49 -6.04 -9.60
C LYS A 388 28.55 -4.53 -9.86
N PHE A 389 29.39 -4.09 -10.79
CA PHE A 389 29.41 -2.69 -11.21
C PHE A 389 28.10 -2.33 -11.92
N VAL A 390 27.67 -3.15 -12.88
CA VAL A 390 26.40 -2.95 -13.61
C VAL A 390 25.21 -2.95 -12.65
N GLU A 391 25.17 -3.87 -11.68
CA GLU A 391 24.13 -3.92 -10.66
C GLU A 391 24.00 -2.59 -9.88
N LYS A 392 25.12 -1.94 -9.57
CA LYS A 392 25.13 -0.67 -8.82
C LYS A 392 24.85 0.56 -9.67
N THR A 393 25.20 0.52 -10.96
CA THR A 393 25.09 1.68 -11.85
C THR A 393 23.78 1.70 -12.63
N ALA A 394 23.21 0.53 -12.94
CA ALA A 394 21.97 0.44 -13.69
C ALA A 394 20.78 0.99 -12.87
N PRO A 395 19.81 1.65 -13.51
CA PRO A 395 18.66 2.21 -12.83
C PRO A 395 17.86 1.17 -12.02
N ILE A 396 17.65 0.02 -12.65
CA ILE A 396 17.03 -1.17 -12.08
C ILE A 396 17.94 -2.33 -12.47
N ALA A 397 18.48 -3.04 -11.49
CA ALA A 397 19.20 -4.27 -11.75
C ALA A 397 19.03 -5.30 -10.64
N VAL A 398 19.06 -6.56 -11.06
CA VAL A 398 18.99 -7.71 -10.16
C VAL A 398 20.16 -8.62 -10.45
N TYR A 399 21.01 -8.83 -9.46
CA TYR A 399 22.12 -9.79 -9.53
C TYR A 399 21.68 -11.14 -9.00
N THR A 400 21.93 -12.18 -9.77
CA THR A 400 21.63 -13.57 -9.41
C THR A 400 22.78 -14.51 -9.78
N SER A 401 22.93 -15.60 -9.02
CA SER A 401 23.89 -16.67 -9.32
C SER A 401 23.16 -17.86 -9.91
N GLY A 402 23.71 -18.47 -10.96
CA GLY A 402 23.12 -19.59 -11.69
C GLY A 402 22.80 -20.81 -10.82
N LYS A 403 23.49 -21.00 -9.69
CA LYS A 403 23.18 -22.07 -8.71
C LYS A 403 21.95 -21.79 -7.86
N GLY A 404 21.68 -20.52 -7.54
CA GLY A 404 20.52 -20.09 -6.74
C GLY A 404 19.31 -19.67 -7.58
N SER A 405 19.50 -19.57 -8.89
CA SER A 405 18.50 -19.13 -9.86
C SER A 405 17.73 -20.31 -10.40
N SER A 406 16.67 -20.73 -9.68
CA SER A 406 15.70 -21.67 -10.23
C SER A 406 14.81 -20.99 -11.28
N ALA A 407 14.14 -21.75 -12.15
CA ALA A 407 13.15 -21.25 -13.10
C ALA A 407 12.11 -20.36 -12.40
N ALA A 408 11.64 -20.80 -11.23
CA ALA A 408 10.71 -20.07 -10.38
C ALA A 408 11.31 -18.81 -9.75
N GLY A 409 12.62 -18.79 -9.51
CA GLY A 409 13.34 -17.63 -8.98
C GLY A 409 13.75 -16.61 -10.05
N LEU A 410 13.88 -17.02 -11.32
CA LEU A 410 14.15 -16.12 -12.45
C LEU A 410 12.87 -15.54 -13.04
N THR A 411 11.79 -16.33 -13.10
CA THR A 411 10.51 -15.92 -13.70
C THR A 411 9.39 -15.74 -12.67
N ALA A 412 8.19 -15.37 -13.12
CA ALA A 412 7.02 -15.35 -12.24
C ALA A 412 6.64 -16.78 -11.84
N SER A 413 6.48 -17.02 -10.54
CA SER A 413 5.97 -18.28 -10.01
C SER A 413 4.65 -18.07 -9.27
N VAL A 414 3.80 -19.09 -9.30
CA VAL A 414 2.54 -19.10 -8.54
C VAL A 414 2.71 -20.02 -7.35
N ILE A 415 2.84 -19.43 -6.16
CA ILE A 415 3.05 -20.19 -4.92
C ILE A 415 1.73 -20.33 -4.20
N ARG A 416 1.39 -21.55 -3.79
CA ARG A 416 0.26 -21.79 -2.90
C ARG A 416 0.73 -21.70 -1.45
N ASP A 417 0.21 -20.74 -0.70
CA ASP A 417 0.44 -20.68 0.73
C ASP A 417 -0.23 -21.86 1.43
N ASN A 418 0.52 -22.54 2.30
CA ASN A 418 0.03 -23.74 2.98
C ASN A 418 -1.01 -23.41 4.06
N SER A 419 -0.98 -22.17 4.61
CA SER A 419 -1.88 -21.76 5.68
C SER A 419 -3.26 -21.34 5.16
N SER A 420 -3.29 -20.48 4.14
CA SER A 420 -4.51 -19.96 3.54
C SER A 420 -5.00 -20.82 2.37
N ARG A 421 -4.17 -21.75 1.87
CA ARG A 421 -4.39 -22.50 0.61
C ARG A 421 -4.54 -21.59 -0.61
N GLU A 422 -4.13 -20.33 -0.50
CA GLU A 422 -4.27 -19.31 -1.54
C GLU A 422 -3.06 -19.27 -2.46
N PHE A 423 -3.30 -18.88 -3.70
CA PHE A 423 -2.26 -18.70 -4.70
C PHE A 423 -1.79 -17.24 -4.70
N TYR A 424 -0.50 -17.06 -4.46
CA TYR A 424 0.23 -15.81 -4.56
C TYR A 424 1.04 -15.81 -5.85
N LEU A 425 1.10 -14.66 -6.51
CA LEU A 425 2.04 -14.46 -7.61
C LEU A 425 3.31 -13.85 -7.01
N GLU A 426 4.41 -14.56 -7.17
CA GLU A 426 5.74 -14.14 -6.74
C GLU A 426 6.55 -13.82 -7.99
N GLY A 427 7.06 -12.58 -8.06
CA GLY A 427 7.91 -12.16 -9.16
C GLY A 427 9.34 -12.66 -8.94
N GLY A 428 9.87 -13.44 -9.87
CA GLY A 428 11.30 -13.77 -9.92
C GLY A 428 12.13 -12.59 -10.44
N ALA A 429 13.45 -12.78 -10.49
CA ALA A 429 14.43 -11.75 -10.82
C ALA A 429 14.14 -10.97 -12.12
N MET A 430 13.62 -11.62 -13.16
CA MET A 430 13.26 -10.94 -14.41
C MET A 430 12.03 -10.03 -14.28
N VAL A 431 11.08 -10.38 -13.42
CA VAL A 431 9.89 -9.55 -13.16
C VAL A 431 10.26 -8.33 -12.33
N LEU A 432 11.15 -8.53 -11.36
CA LEU A 432 11.68 -7.46 -10.51
C LEU A 432 12.55 -6.47 -11.31
N ALA A 433 13.16 -6.92 -12.41
CA ALA A 433 14.02 -6.13 -13.28
C ALA A 433 13.34 -5.62 -14.56
N ASP A 434 12.02 -5.44 -14.57
CA ASP A 434 11.33 -4.93 -15.77
C ASP A 434 11.84 -3.53 -16.15
N GLY A 435 12.19 -3.36 -17.42
CA GLY A 435 12.86 -2.15 -17.93
C GLY A 435 14.30 -1.94 -17.43
N GLY A 436 14.86 -2.90 -16.70
CA GLY A 436 16.22 -2.88 -16.14
C GLY A 436 17.16 -3.92 -16.75
N VAL A 437 18.19 -4.28 -15.97
CA VAL A 437 19.22 -5.26 -16.36
C VAL A 437 19.28 -6.41 -15.36
N VAL A 438 19.21 -7.66 -15.83
CA VAL A 438 19.44 -8.84 -15.01
C VAL A 438 20.88 -9.33 -15.21
N CYS A 439 21.64 -9.39 -14.13
CA CYS A 439 23.00 -9.92 -14.11
C CYS A 439 22.97 -11.37 -13.62
N ILE A 440 23.48 -12.31 -14.43
CA ILE A 440 23.57 -13.73 -14.06
C ILE A 440 25.04 -14.15 -14.05
N ASP A 441 25.56 -14.51 -12.89
CA ASP A 441 26.88 -15.15 -12.77
C ASP A 441 26.75 -16.68 -12.78
N GLU A 442 27.80 -17.40 -13.16
CA GLU A 442 27.82 -18.88 -13.18
C GLU A 442 26.68 -19.51 -14.01
N PHE A 443 26.39 -18.96 -15.19
CA PHE A 443 25.33 -19.46 -16.07
C PHE A 443 25.49 -20.94 -16.46
N ASP A 444 26.72 -21.43 -16.52
CA ASP A 444 27.07 -22.83 -16.79
C ASP A 444 26.56 -23.81 -15.72
N LYS A 445 26.42 -23.34 -14.47
CA LYS A 445 25.98 -24.13 -13.31
C LYS A 445 24.47 -24.15 -13.12
N MET A 446 23.72 -23.41 -13.94
CA MET A 446 22.26 -23.43 -13.93
C MET A 446 21.74 -24.78 -14.45
N ARG A 447 20.64 -25.31 -13.91
CA ARG A 447 20.05 -26.55 -14.43
C ARG A 447 19.50 -26.33 -15.84
N VAL A 448 19.51 -27.37 -16.67
CA VAL A 448 19.00 -27.28 -18.05
C VAL A 448 17.51 -26.89 -18.07
N GLU A 449 16.75 -27.40 -17.10
CA GLU A 449 15.33 -27.08 -16.86
C GLU A 449 15.11 -25.56 -16.70
N ASP A 450 15.98 -24.92 -15.91
CA ASP A 450 15.92 -23.49 -15.60
C ASP A 450 16.42 -22.63 -16.76
N ARG A 451 17.38 -23.15 -17.55
CA ARG A 451 17.88 -22.47 -18.77
C ARG A 451 16.82 -22.37 -19.86
N CYS A 452 15.98 -23.39 -20.03
CA CYS A 452 14.92 -23.39 -21.05
C CYS A 452 13.98 -22.19 -20.92
N VAL A 453 13.79 -21.68 -19.70
CA VAL A 453 12.91 -20.52 -19.44
C VAL A 453 13.54 -19.20 -19.91
N THR A 454 14.87 -19.10 -19.92
CA THR A 454 15.59 -17.91 -20.42
C THR A 454 15.76 -17.90 -21.95
N GLY A 455 15.55 -19.05 -22.62
CA GLY A 455 15.75 -19.22 -24.06
C GLY A 455 14.52 -19.60 -24.88
N SER A 456 13.38 -19.94 -24.27
CA SER A 456 12.19 -20.39 -25.01
C SER A 456 11.30 -19.23 -25.45
N LYS A 457 11.81 -18.45 -26.39
CA LYS A 457 11.08 -17.67 -27.42
C LYS A 457 12.12 -16.92 -28.25
N ALA A 458 12.92 -17.66 -28.99
CA ALA A 458 13.65 -17.16 -30.16
C ALA A 458 13.12 -17.89 -31.39
#